data_AF-A0A3E0CKP4-F1
#
_entry.id   AF-A0A3E0CKP4-F1
#
_cell.length_a   1.000
_cell.length_b   1.000
_cell.length_c   1.000
_cell.angle_alpha   90.00
_cell.angle_beta   90.00
_cell.angle_gamma   90.00
#
_symmetry.space_group_name_H-M   'P 1'
#
loop_
_entity.id
_entity.type
_entity.pdbx_description
1 polymer ?
#
loop_
_entity_poly.entity_id
_entity_poly.type
_entity_poly.pdbx_seq_one_letter_code
_entity_poly.pdbx_strand_id
1 'polypeptide(L)'
;MISLSGTLDVRTIKGSNGPFQVGELTTSVGEFKVKDKVLEQFEPGAYTGTFLIDRIYPHSYVWYGKVTVEIRARLADVQLDNDEPFSETGQAPSSTEPDPADEERIPSAATPAHADQGPSPVQTEGDSGELYLPDLFGTELADAIVAGQPVKLDPTVDRGVFRQQRDQLRAFGYAFQASSQTWLKA
;
A
#
# COMPACT_ATOMS: atom_id res chain seq x y z
N MET A 1 -4.36 11.89 17.25
CA MET A 1 -4.79 12.32 15.91
C MET A 1 -4.53 13.80 15.74
N ILE A 2 -3.76 14.16 14.72
CA ILE A 2 -3.39 15.55 14.39
C ILE A 2 -3.77 15.78 12.93
N SER A 3 -4.48 16.87 12.64
CA SER A 3 -4.81 17.25 11.27
C SER A 3 -3.74 18.20 10.74
N LEU A 4 -3.06 17.84 9.66
CA LEU A 4 -2.05 18.66 9.00
C LEU A 4 -2.42 18.87 7.53
N SER A 5 -2.46 20.13 7.11
CA SER A 5 -2.50 20.48 5.69
C SER A 5 -1.11 20.35 5.09
N GLY A 6 -1.00 19.80 3.89
CA GLY A 6 0.27 19.61 3.22
C GLY A 6 0.14 19.08 1.80
N THR A 7 1.25 18.57 1.30
CA THR A 7 1.33 17.91 -0.01
C THR A 7 1.86 16.49 0.20
N LEU A 8 1.12 15.51 -0.28
CA LEU A 8 1.49 14.10 -0.29
C LEU A 8 2.01 13.73 -1.69
N ASP A 9 3.31 13.53 -1.82
CA ASP A 9 3.96 13.07 -3.04
C ASP A 9 3.96 11.54 -3.06
N VAL A 10 3.08 10.94 -3.87
CA VAL A 10 2.99 9.49 -4.05
C VAL A 10 3.96 9.06 -5.14
N ARG A 11 4.89 8.18 -4.80
CA ARG A 11 5.91 7.62 -5.69
C ARG A 11 5.80 6.12 -5.77
N THR A 12 6.00 5.59 -6.97
CA THR A 12 6.10 4.14 -7.18
C THR A 12 7.56 3.72 -7.08
N ILE A 13 7.88 2.85 -6.12
CA ILE A 13 9.20 2.24 -5.94
C ILE A 13 9.12 0.76 -6.33
N LYS A 14 10.16 0.23 -6.95
CA LYS A 14 10.23 -1.19 -7.34
C LYS A 14 10.87 -2.00 -6.22
N GLY A 15 10.06 -2.80 -5.51
CA GLY A 15 10.50 -3.71 -4.46
C GLY A 15 10.72 -5.13 -4.94
N SER A 16 11.21 -5.99 -4.04
CA SER A 16 11.41 -7.42 -4.29
C SER A 16 10.11 -8.18 -4.56
N ASN A 17 8.97 -7.72 -4.00
CA ASN A 17 7.65 -8.31 -4.23
C ASN A 17 6.80 -7.50 -5.25
N GLY A 18 7.43 -6.63 -6.05
CA GLY A 18 6.77 -5.84 -7.10
C GLY A 18 6.79 -4.33 -6.85
N PRO A 19 6.21 -3.53 -7.77
CA PRO A 19 6.10 -2.10 -7.59
C PRO A 19 5.15 -1.77 -6.41
N PHE A 20 5.62 -0.96 -5.47
CA PHE A 20 4.87 -0.50 -4.31
C PHE A 20 4.83 1.03 -4.29
N GLN A 21 3.76 1.58 -3.74
CA GLN A 21 3.61 3.02 -3.62
C GLN A 21 3.98 3.49 -2.22
N VAL A 22 4.79 4.53 -2.17
CA VAL A 22 5.13 5.27 -0.96
C VAL A 22 4.73 6.72 -1.14
N GLY A 23 4.37 7.35 -0.04
CA GLY A 23 4.03 8.75 0.03
C GLY A 23 5.10 9.49 0.81
N GLU A 24 5.44 10.68 0.37
CA GLU A 24 6.20 11.65 1.13
C GLU A 24 5.27 12.82 1.45
N LEU A 25 4.88 12.91 2.72
CA LEU A 25 3.99 13.94 3.21
C LEU A 25 4.81 15.13 3.70
N THR A 26 4.76 16.22 2.95
CA THR A 26 5.39 17.50 3.28
C THR A 26 4.35 18.41 3.93
N THR A 27 4.60 18.81 5.17
CA THR A 27 3.73 19.70 5.95
C THR A 27 4.53 20.86 6.54
N SER A 28 3.84 21.85 7.10
CA SER A 28 4.48 22.95 7.84
C SER A 28 5.27 22.49 9.08
N VAL A 29 4.99 21.30 9.59
CA VAL A 29 5.65 20.72 10.77
C VAL A 29 6.91 19.95 10.38
N GLY A 30 7.00 19.49 9.13
CA GLY A 30 8.11 18.71 8.62
C GLY A 30 7.70 17.74 7.53
N GLU A 31 8.65 16.89 7.13
CA GLU A 31 8.51 15.88 6.10
C GLU A 31 8.41 14.48 6.73
N PHE A 32 7.42 13.70 6.30
CA PHE A 32 7.14 12.38 6.85
C PHE A 32 6.96 11.36 5.74
N LYS A 33 7.59 10.18 5.88
CA LYS A 33 7.34 9.05 4.97
C LYS A 33 6.02 8.39 5.35
N VAL A 34 5.13 8.23 4.38
CA VAL A 34 3.88 7.49 4.51
C VAL A 34 4.02 6.22 3.69
N LYS A 35 3.91 5.05 4.31
CA LYS A 35 3.99 3.76 3.61
C LYS A 35 2.69 2.96 3.81
N ASP A 36 1.57 3.67 3.93
CA ASP A 36 0.28 3.08 4.20
C ASP A 36 -0.25 2.27 3.00
N LYS A 37 -1.07 1.26 3.26
CA LYS A 37 -1.62 0.37 2.22
C LYS A 37 -2.59 1.14 1.32
N VAL A 38 -3.29 2.12 1.88
CA VAL A 38 -4.14 3.05 1.13
C VAL A 38 -3.37 3.81 0.06
N LEU A 39 -2.05 3.95 0.14
CA LEU A 39 -1.30 4.62 -0.92
C LEU A 39 -1.21 3.80 -2.20
N GLU A 40 -1.43 2.49 -2.13
CA GLU A 40 -1.32 1.60 -3.28
C GLU A 40 -2.46 1.77 -4.29
N GLN A 41 -3.55 2.43 -3.93
CA GLN A 41 -4.65 2.78 -4.83
C GLN A 41 -4.46 4.14 -5.50
N PHE A 42 -3.60 5.02 -4.97
CA PHE A 42 -3.38 6.36 -5.55
C PHE A 42 -2.49 6.28 -6.79
N GLU A 43 -2.66 7.21 -7.73
CA GLU A 43 -1.73 7.32 -8.85
C GLU A 43 -0.45 8.05 -8.40
N PRO A 44 0.72 7.77 -9.02
CA PRO A 44 1.94 8.50 -8.68
C PRO A 44 1.80 9.98 -9.04
N GLY A 45 2.12 10.85 -8.08
CA GLY A 45 2.10 12.30 -8.24
C GLY A 45 1.83 13.03 -6.93
N ALA A 46 1.75 14.36 -6.99
CA ALA A 46 1.59 15.20 -5.80
C ALA A 46 0.11 15.53 -5.56
N TYR A 47 -0.37 15.21 -4.35
CA TYR A 47 -1.74 15.51 -3.92
C TYR A 47 -1.71 16.51 -2.78
N THR A 48 -2.37 17.66 -2.96
CA THR A 48 -2.55 18.65 -1.89
C THR A 48 -3.84 18.37 -1.15
N GLY A 49 -3.78 18.49 0.18
CA GLY A 49 -4.92 18.16 1.01
C GLY A 49 -4.68 18.38 2.49
N THR A 50 -5.68 17.98 3.26
CA THR A 50 -5.62 17.86 4.71
C THR A 50 -5.51 16.40 5.10
N PHE A 51 -4.46 16.07 5.85
CA PHE A 51 -4.12 14.71 6.25
C PHE A 51 -4.32 14.56 7.74
N LEU A 52 -5.14 13.58 8.14
CA LEU A 52 -5.35 13.24 9.53
C LEU A 52 -4.31 12.19 9.93
N ILE A 53 -3.29 12.59 10.67
CA ILE A 53 -2.23 11.72 11.15
C ILE A 53 -2.66 11.07 12.46
N ASP A 54 -2.71 9.74 12.48
CA ASP A 54 -2.94 8.94 13.68
C ASP A 54 -1.76 9.08 14.65
N ARG A 55 -0.57 8.79 14.14
CA ARG A 55 0.71 8.84 14.87
C ARG A 55 1.90 9.08 13.95
N ILE A 56 2.90 9.77 14.48
CA ILE A 56 4.23 9.92 13.87
C ILE A 56 5.19 9.08 14.70
N TYR A 57 5.99 8.24 14.06
CA TYR A 57 6.91 7.34 14.75
C TYR A 57 8.21 7.16 13.96
N PRO A 58 9.37 7.09 14.62
CA PRO A 58 10.60 6.67 13.97
C PRO A 58 10.51 5.18 13.65
N HIS A 59 10.86 4.82 12.43
CA HIS A 59 10.98 3.44 11.99
C HIS A 59 12.41 3.18 11.53
N SER A 60 13.07 2.19 12.14
CA SER A 60 14.44 1.85 11.81
C SER A 60 14.52 0.47 11.18
N TYR A 61 15.23 0.35 10.07
CA TYR A 61 15.52 -0.94 9.44
C TYR A 61 17.01 -1.06 9.17
N VAL A 62 17.48 -2.32 9.11
CA VAL A 62 18.88 -2.63 8.83
C VAL A 62 18.96 -3.24 7.44
N TRP A 63 19.72 -2.61 6.55
CA TRP A 63 19.93 -3.06 5.18
C TRP A 63 21.41 -2.98 4.81
N TYR A 64 21.96 -4.10 4.33
CA TYR A 64 23.36 -4.19 3.89
C TYR A 64 24.37 -3.67 4.94
N GLY A 65 24.10 -3.94 6.22
CA GLY A 65 24.94 -3.48 7.35
C GLY A 65 24.78 -2.00 7.73
N LYS A 66 23.84 -1.27 7.13
CA LYS A 66 23.49 0.12 7.50
C LYS A 66 22.17 0.14 8.26
N VAL A 67 22.09 0.92 9.33
CA VAL A 67 20.84 1.24 10.02
C VAL A 67 20.28 2.53 9.43
N THR A 68 19.12 2.45 8.79
CA THR A 68 18.38 3.63 8.30
C THR A 68 17.23 3.91 9.26
N VAL A 69 17.08 5.15 9.69
CA VAL A 69 15.96 5.61 10.51
C VAL A 69 15.14 6.61 9.69
N GLU A 70 13.87 6.31 9.50
CA GLU A 70 12.91 7.17 8.79
C GLU A 70 11.85 7.66 9.77
N ILE A 71 11.40 8.90 9.61
CA ILE A 71 10.21 9.38 10.34
C ILE A 71 8.99 9.00 9.53
N ARG A 72 8.20 8.04 10.03
CA ARG A 72 6.97 7.58 9.38
C ARG A 72 5.74 8.18 10.03
N ALA A 73 4.76 8.54 9.20
CA ALA A 73 3.43 8.95 9.65
C ALA A 73 2.40 7.90 9.23
N ARG A 74 1.55 7.47 10.17
CA ARG A 74 0.37 6.67 9.86
C ARG A 74 -0.81 7.61 9.66
N LEU A 75 -1.47 7.50 8.51
CA LEU A 75 -2.65 8.31 8.20
C LEU A 75 -3.89 7.58 8.67
N ALA A 76 -4.74 8.26 9.43
CA ALA A 76 -6.08 7.79 9.77
C ALA A 76 -7.07 8.11 8.65
N ASP A 77 -6.94 9.30 8.08
CA ASP A 77 -7.81 9.80 7.03
C ASP A 77 -7.04 10.75 6.09
N VAL A 78 -7.50 10.85 4.85
CA VAL A 78 -6.88 11.64 3.79
C VAL A 78 -7.98 12.40 3.06
N GLN A 79 -8.00 13.72 3.24
CA GLN A 79 -8.90 14.62 2.54
C GLN A 79 -8.12 15.39 1.48
N LEU A 80 -8.27 14.98 0.23
CA LEU A 80 -7.61 15.63 -0.90
C LEU A 80 -8.48 16.73 -1.49
N ASP A 81 -7.86 17.87 -1.80
CA ASP A 81 -8.52 18.99 -2.46
C ASP A 81 -8.69 18.74 -3.98
N ASN A 82 -7.91 17.80 -4.54
CA ASN A 82 -7.94 17.43 -5.96
C ASN A 82 -7.92 15.90 -6.13
N ASP A 83 -8.73 15.39 -7.07
CA ASP A 83 -8.74 13.98 -7.47
C ASP A 83 -7.58 13.64 -8.42
N GLU A 84 -7.09 14.61 -9.20
CA GLU A 84 -5.95 14.43 -10.10
C GLU A 84 -4.63 14.86 -9.44
N PRO A 85 -3.56 14.05 -9.59
CA PRO A 85 -2.25 14.42 -9.09
C PRO A 85 -1.69 15.62 -9.87
N PHE A 86 -1.18 16.62 -9.15
CA PHE A 86 -0.42 17.70 -9.78
C PHE A 86 0.97 17.16 -10.15
N SER A 87 1.33 17.24 -11.44
CA SER A 87 2.62 16.78 -11.97
C SER A 87 3.73 17.82 -11.79
N GLU A 88 3.91 18.37 -10.57
CA GLU A 88 4.93 19.40 -10.32
C GLU A 88 6.27 18.86 -9.80
N THR A 89 6.41 17.55 -9.61
CA THR A 89 7.69 16.97 -9.16
C THR A 89 8.47 16.36 -10.32
N GLY A 90 9.29 17.19 -10.98
CA GLY A 90 10.34 16.78 -11.93
C GLY A 90 11.52 16.02 -11.29
N GLN A 91 11.27 15.25 -10.23
CA GLN A 91 12.31 14.51 -9.52
C GLN A 91 12.48 13.12 -10.15
N ALA A 92 13.58 12.93 -10.89
CA ALA A 92 13.94 11.62 -11.42
C ALA A 92 14.08 10.59 -10.28
N PRO A 93 13.55 9.36 -10.44
CA PRO A 93 13.55 8.37 -9.38
C PRO A 93 14.96 7.83 -9.15
N SER A 94 15.54 8.16 -8.01
CA SER A 94 16.61 7.36 -7.40
C SER A 94 16.03 6.70 -6.16
N SER A 95 15.65 5.43 -6.21
CA SER A 95 15.51 4.67 -4.96
C SER A 95 15.65 3.16 -5.14
N THR A 96 16.74 2.64 -4.58
CA THR A 96 16.92 1.22 -4.23
C THR A 96 16.44 1.07 -2.79
N GLU A 97 15.14 1.21 -2.56
CA GLU A 97 14.54 1.10 -1.22
C GLU A 97 13.92 -0.30 -1.04
N PRO A 98 14.13 -0.97 0.11
CA PRO A 98 13.55 -2.29 0.35
C PRO A 98 12.02 -2.24 0.40
N ASP A 99 11.38 -3.32 -0.07
CA ASP A 99 9.93 -3.44 -0.15
C ASP A 99 9.32 -3.50 1.27
N PRO A 100 8.36 -2.63 1.61
CA PRO A 100 7.64 -2.68 2.87
C PRO A 100 6.96 -4.04 3.13
N ALA A 101 6.59 -4.78 2.07
CA ALA A 101 6.03 -6.12 2.21
C ALA A 101 7.06 -7.14 2.74
N ASP A 102 8.35 -6.94 2.48
CA ASP A 102 9.40 -7.76 3.12
C ASP A 102 9.56 -7.40 4.60
N GLU A 103 9.35 -6.13 4.99
CA GLU A 103 9.36 -5.70 6.39
C GLU A 103 8.17 -6.25 7.20
N GLU A 104 6.99 -6.44 6.58
CA GLU A 104 5.83 -7.09 7.22
C GLU A 104 6.06 -8.60 7.40
N ARG A 105 6.95 -9.20 6.59
CA ARG A 105 7.25 -10.64 6.60
C ARG A 105 8.38 -11.01 7.57
N ILE A 106 9.24 -10.10 8.00
CA ILE A 106 10.20 -10.38 9.09
C ILE A 106 9.46 -10.36 10.41
N PRO A 107 9.18 -11.53 11.04
CA PRO A 107 8.72 -11.51 12.40
C PRO A 107 9.87 -11.01 13.28
N SER A 108 9.52 -10.23 14.28
CA SER A 108 10.40 -9.84 15.36
C SER A 108 11.22 -11.04 15.88
N ALA A 109 12.54 -10.85 15.94
CA ALA A 109 13.55 -11.65 16.64
C ALA A 109 13.87 -13.06 16.08
N ALA A 110 15.05 -13.14 15.46
CA ALA A 110 15.86 -14.35 15.44
C ALA A 110 16.13 -14.83 16.89
N THR A 111 15.68 -16.04 17.20
CA THR A 111 16.34 -16.90 18.20
C THR A 111 16.94 -18.08 17.43
N PRO A 112 18.26 -18.34 17.50
CA PRO A 112 18.85 -19.47 16.81
C PRO A 112 18.57 -20.74 17.62
N ALA A 113 17.81 -21.68 17.05
CA ALA A 113 17.76 -23.05 17.51
C ALA A 113 17.87 -23.99 16.32
N HIS A 114 18.75 -24.97 16.50
CA HIS A 114 19.24 -25.93 15.52
C HIS A 114 18.17 -26.78 14.83
N ALA A 115 18.60 -27.32 13.68
CA ALA A 115 17.94 -28.30 12.83
C ALA A 115 17.40 -29.54 13.55
N ASP A 116 16.27 -30.07 13.06
CA ASP A 116 16.19 -31.48 12.69
C ASP A 116 15.17 -31.71 11.56
N GLN A 117 15.46 -32.70 10.72
CA GLN A 117 14.80 -32.98 9.44
C GLN A 117 13.52 -33.81 9.60
N GLY A 118 12.62 -33.69 8.63
CA GLY A 118 11.61 -34.70 8.33
C GLY A 118 10.82 -34.35 7.06
N PRO A 119 11.00 -35.07 5.94
CA PRO A 119 10.24 -34.83 4.71
C PRO A 119 8.92 -35.60 4.77
N SER A 120 7.82 -34.97 4.35
CA SER A 120 6.71 -35.69 3.75
C SER A 120 6.01 -34.82 2.69
N PRO A 121 5.75 -35.40 1.51
CA PRO A 121 5.21 -34.69 0.37
C PRO A 121 3.69 -34.68 0.43
N VAL A 122 3.08 -33.57 0.02
CA VAL A 122 1.75 -33.63 -0.61
C VAL A 122 1.82 -32.80 -1.87
N GLN A 123 1.81 -33.51 -2.99
CA GLN A 123 1.55 -32.97 -4.32
C GLN A 123 0.08 -32.58 -4.41
N THR A 124 -0.23 -31.50 -5.12
CA THR A 124 -1.37 -31.28 -6.02
C THR A 124 -1.10 -29.91 -6.65
N GLU A 125 -0.31 -29.81 -7.71
CA GLU A 125 -0.75 -29.88 -9.11
C GLU A 125 -2.08 -29.18 -9.39
N GLY A 126 -1.98 -27.97 -9.96
CA GLY A 126 -2.93 -27.45 -10.92
C GLY A 126 -4.18 -26.79 -10.35
N ASP A 127 -4.10 -25.49 -10.10
CA ASP A 127 -5.17 -24.62 -10.57
C ASP A 127 -4.55 -23.34 -11.09
N SER A 128 -4.69 -23.14 -12.40
CA SER A 128 -4.57 -21.84 -13.05
C SER A 128 -5.39 -20.85 -12.24
N GLY A 129 -4.71 -20.00 -11.47
CA GLY A 129 -5.30 -19.12 -10.46
C GLY A 129 -6.28 -18.09 -11.00
N GLU A 130 -7.45 -18.54 -11.40
CA GLU A 130 -8.68 -17.77 -11.30
C GLU A 130 -9.01 -17.69 -9.82
N LEU A 131 -8.40 -16.72 -9.13
CA LEU A 131 -8.88 -16.29 -7.82
C LEU A 131 -10.36 -15.94 -7.97
N TYR A 132 -11.22 -16.78 -7.41
CA TYR A 132 -12.66 -16.53 -7.33
C TYR A 132 -12.86 -15.19 -6.62
N LEU A 133 -13.61 -14.26 -7.24
CA LEU A 133 -13.94 -12.95 -6.67
C LEU A 133 -14.35 -13.01 -5.18
N PRO A 134 -15.21 -13.95 -4.73
CA PRO A 134 -15.58 -14.04 -3.32
C PRO A 134 -14.44 -14.47 -2.38
N ASP A 135 -13.39 -15.13 -2.88
CA ASP A 135 -12.22 -15.51 -2.07
C ASP A 135 -11.29 -14.31 -1.85
N LEU A 136 -11.11 -13.48 -2.89
CA LEU A 136 -10.24 -12.32 -2.83
C LEU A 136 -10.90 -11.09 -2.19
N PHE A 137 -12.17 -10.84 -2.46
CA PHE A 137 -12.89 -9.64 -1.99
C PHE A 137 -13.83 -9.94 -0.81
N GLY A 138 -14.19 -11.20 -0.58
CA GLY A 138 -15.37 -11.55 0.23
C GLY A 138 -16.65 -11.49 -0.61
N THR A 139 -17.66 -12.28 -0.22
CA THR A 139 -18.91 -12.42 -0.96
C THR A 139 -19.68 -11.10 -1.14
N GLU A 140 -19.64 -10.21 -0.15
CA GLU A 140 -20.36 -8.91 -0.21
C GLU A 140 -19.74 -7.95 -1.22
N LEU A 141 -18.42 -7.80 -1.21
CA LEU A 141 -17.70 -6.96 -2.17
C LEU A 141 -17.73 -7.59 -3.57
N ALA A 142 -17.68 -8.92 -3.68
CA ALA A 142 -17.84 -9.61 -4.96
C ALA A 142 -19.21 -9.36 -5.58
N ASP A 143 -20.30 -9.41 -4.80
CA ASP A 143 -21.66 -9.10 -5.28
C ASP A 143 -21.76 -7.63 -5.71
N ALA A 144 -21.18 -6.70 -4.94
CA ALA A 144 -21.10 -5.29 -5.31
C ALA A 144 -20.33 -5.05 -6.62
N ILE A 145 -19.21 -5.75 -6.84
CA ILE A 145 -18.41 -5.67 -8.07
C ILE A 145 -19.21 -6.18 -9.27
N VAL A 146 -19.91 -7.30 -9.12
CA VAL A 146 -20.78 -7.88 -10.16
C VAL A 146 -21.96 -6.95 -10.46
N ALA A 147 -22.54 -6.33 -9.42
CA ALA A 147 -23.64 -5.38 -9.53
C ALA A 147 -23.22 -3.99 -10.05
N GLY A 148 -21.92 -3.72 -10.25
CA GLY A 148 -21.43 -2.43 -10.73
C GLY A 148 -21.51 -1.31 -9.69
N GLN A 149 -21.58 -1.65 -8.41
CA GLN A 149 -21.72 -0.68 -7.32
C GLN A 149 -20.35 -0.05 -6.94
N PRO A 150 -20.34 1.12 -6.30
CA PRO A 150 -19.12 1.68 -5.72
C PRO A 150 -18.50 0.74 -4.69
N VAL A 151 -17.20 0.48 -4.81
CA VAL A 151 -16.47 -0.48 -3.97
C VAL A 151 -15.38 0.24 -3.17
N LYS A 152 -15.31 -0.02 -1.87
CA LYS A 152 -14.23 0.46 -0.99
C LYS A 152 -13.39 -0.72 -0.54
N LEU A 153 -12.08 -0.67 -0.80
CA LEU A 153 -11.15 -1.70 -0.34
C LEU A 153 -10.88 -1.52 1.16
N ASP A 154 -10.75 -2.63 1.87
CA ASP A 154 -10.42 -2.63 3.30
C ASP A 154 -8.89 -2.55 3.48
N PRO A 155 -8.34 -1.46 4.04
CA PRO A 155 -6.89 -1.31 4.24
C PRO A 155 -6.33 -2.14 5.39
N THR A 156 -7.16 -2.91 6.11
CA THR A 156 -6.71 -3.83 7.18
C THR A 156 -6.16 -5.15 6.65
N VAL A 157 -6.42 -5.49 5.38
CA VAL A 157 -5.93 -6.72 4.74
C VAL A 157 -4.41 -6.67 4.48
N ASP A 158 -3.81 -7.83 4.21
CA ASP A 158 -2.39 -7.92 3.88
C ASP A 158 -2.06 -7.08 2.64
N ARG A 159 -0.86 -6.47 2.61
CA ARG A 159 -0.45 -5.58 1.51
C ARG A 159 -0.43 -6.32 0.17
N GLY A 160 -0.05 -7.60 0.15
CA GLY A 160 -0.11 -8.43 -1.05
C GLY A 160 -1.53 -8.66 -1.55
N VAL A 161 -2.49 -8.90 -0.65
CA VAL A 161 -3.91 -9.07 -0.97
C VAL A 161 -4.51 -7.76 -1.48
N PHE A 162 -4.18 -6.63 -0.84
CA PHE A 162 -4.65 -5.30 -1.25
C PHE A 162 -4.20 -4.95 -2.69
N ARG A 163 -2.97 -5.31 -3.07
CA ARG A 163 -2.49 -5.16 -4.47
C ARG A 163 -3.31 -5.98 -5.45
N GLN A 164 -3.56 -7.25 -5.13
CA GLN A 164 -4.35 -8.14 -5.99
C GLN A 164 -5.78 -7.59 -6.18
N GLN A 165 -6.42 -7.15 -5.09
CA GLN A 165 -7.75 -6.55 -5.13
C GLN A 165 -7.79 -5.30 -6.03
N ARG A 166 -6.81 -4.41 -5.90
CA ARG A 166 -6.66 -3.22 -6.75
C ARG A 166 -6.52 -3.59 -8.22
N ASP A 167 -5.58 -4.47 -8.54
CA ASP A 167 -5.26 -4.84 -9.92
C ASP A 167 -6.47 -5.52 -10.59
N GLN A 168 -7.21 -6.32 -9.82
CA GLN A 168 -8.42 -6.99 -10.29
C GLN A 168 -9.59 -6.01 -10.50
N LEU A 169 -9.78 -5.01 -9.63
CA LEU A 169 -10.75 -3.92 -9.87
C LEU A 169 -10.42 -3.12 -11.14
N ARG A 170 -9.15 -2.81 -11.37
CA ARG A 170 -8.70 -2.14 -12.60
C ARG A 170 -8.97 -3.00 -13.83
N ALA A 171 -8.75 -4.32 -13.76
CA ALA A 171 -9.09 -5.26 -14.83
C ALA A 171 -10.60 -5.32 -15.11
N PHE A 172 -11.43 -5.09 -14.09
CA PHE A 172 -12.89 -4.97 -14.22
C PHE A 172 -13.38 -3.61 -14.75
N GLY A 173 -12.47 -2.67 -15.04
CA GLY A 173 -12.82 -1.35 -15.56
C GLY A 173 -13.25 -0.35 -14.48
N TYR A 174 -12.90 -0.60 -13.21
CA TYR A 174 -13.10 0.38 -12.16
C TYR A 174 -11.97 1.42 -12.14
N ALA A 175 -12.34 2.68 -11.96
CA ALA A 175 -11.43 3.79 -11.72
C ALA A 175 -11.46 4.15 -10.23
N PHE A 176 -10.29 4.40 -9.66
CA PHE A 176 -10.17 4.83 -8.26
C PHE A 176 -10.38 6.34 -8.17
N GLN A 177 -11.30 6.77 -7.30
CA GLN A 177 -11.51 8.17 -6.98
C GLN A 177 -10.84 8.50 -5.64
N ALA A 178 -9.84 9.38 -5.71
CA ALA A 178 -8.94 9.69 -4.60
C ALA A 178 -9.64 10.47 -3.48
N SER A 179 -10.52 11.42 -3.80
CA SER A 179 -11.24 12.23 -2.81
C SER A 179 -12.27 11.43 -2.00
N SER A 180 -12.92 10.44 -2.61
CA SER A 180 -13.91 9.58 -1.94
C SER A 180 -13.32 8.24 -1.46
N GLN A 181 -12.06 7.96 -1.81
CA GLN A 181 -11.38 6.68 -1.59
C GLN A 181 -12.23 5.49 -2.03
N THR A 182 -12.92 5.63 -3.16
CA THR A 182 -13.91 4.67 -3.65
C THR A 182 -13.61 4.32 -5.11
N TRP A 183 -13.80 3.04 -5.46
CA TRP A 183 -13.70 2.55 -6.82
C TRP A 183 -15.06 2.63 -7.50
N LEU A 184 -15.11 3.27 -8.67
CA LEU A 184 -16.30 3.46 -9.48
C LEU A 184 -16.13 2.77 -10.82
N LYS A 185 -17.17 2.07 -11.29
CA LYS A 185 -17.16 1.43 -12.61
C LYS A 185 -17.32 2.49 -13.70
N ALA A 186 -16.37 2.54 -14.63
CA ALA A 186 -16.44 3.42 -15.80
C ALA A 186 -17.41 2.90 -16.87
#